data_AF-A0A7C7NZT2-F1
#
_entry.id   AF-A0A7C7NZT2-F1
#
_cell.length_a   1.000
_cell.length_b   1.000
_cell.length_c   1.000
_cell.angle_alpha   90.00
_cell.angle_beta   90.00
_cell.angle_gamma   90.00
#
_symmetry.space_group_name_H-M   'P 1'
#
loop_
_entity.id
_entity.type
_entity.pdbx_description
1 polymer ?
#
loop_
_entity_poly.entity_id
_entity_poly.type
_entity_poly.pdbx_seq_one_letter_code
_entity_poly.pdbx_strand_id
1 'polypeptide(L)'
;MALGIALQLIEDLEGAVIAWPTGEQAMEEERTEEHGGLYWTSVKNDDDEDMRLYLPNYFNTFREALWGNPLYANLIGNRGTVLEMLGPGEEALEHFSEAEEFARLS
;
A
#
# COMPACT_ATOMS: atom_id res chain seq x y z
N MET A 1 14.33 7.22 4.53
CA MET A 1 14.43 5.75 4.55
C MET A 1 13.32 5.12 3.68
N ALA A 2 12.06 5.55 3.83
CA ALA A 2 10.92 5.08 3.02
C ALA A 2 11.10 5.18 1.49
N LEU A 3 11.62 6.30 0.98
CA LEU A 3 11.84 6.50 -0.47
C LEU A 3 12.84 5.48 -1.06
N GLY A 4 13.84 5.07 -0.27
CA GLY A 4 14.83 4.08 -0.71
C GLY A 4 14.26 2.67 -0.78
N ILE A 5 13.34 2.31 0.12
CA ILE A 5 12.60 1.04 0.06
C ILE A 5 11.73 1.04 -1.20
N ALA A 6 10.92 2.08 -1.41
CA ALA A 6 10.06 2.20 -2.58
C ALA A 6 10.81 2.16 -3.92
N LEU A 7 11.98 2.81 -4.02
CA LEU A 7 12.83 2.76 -5.22
C LEU A 7 13.46 1.38 -5.44
N GLN A 8 13.96 0.73 -4.38
CA GLN A 8 14.50 -0.63 -4.48
C GLN A 8 13.44 -1.63 -4.96
N LEU A 9 12.21 -1.47 -4.48
CA LEU A 9 11.09 -2.31 -4.89
C LEU A 9 10.78 -2.13 -6.35
N ILE A 10 10.73 -0.88 -6.85
CA ILE A 10 10.51 -0.56 -8.28
C ILE A 10 11.60 -1.15 -9.17
N GLU A 11 12.87 -1.08 -8.76
CA GLU A 11 13.98 -1.74 -9.49
C GLU A 11 13.83 -3.27 -9.50
N ASP A 12 13.39 -3.86 -8.38
CA ASP A 12 13.12 -5.29 -8.26
C ASP A 12 11.81 -5.74 -8.96
N LEU A 13 11.03 -4.82 -9.57
CA LEU A 13 9.83 -5.13 -10.36
C LEU A 13 10.13 -5.41 -11.85
N GLU A 14 11.35 -5.16 -12.34
CA GLU A 14 11.68 -5.43 -13.74
C GLU A 14 11.60 -6.93 -14.04
N GLY A 15 10.52 -7.34 -14.73
CA GLY A 15 10.30 -8.71 -15.22
C GLY A 15 9.61 -9.66 -14.24
N ALA A 16 9.26 -9.23 -13.03
CA ALA A 16 8.51 -10.06 -12.08
C ALA A 16 6.99 -9.94 -12.31
N VAL A 17 6.29 -11.09 -12.36
CA VAL A 17 4.83 -11.10 -12.25
C VAL A 17 4.47 -10.83 -10.79
N ILE A 18 3.64 -9.82 -10.54
CA ILE A 18 3.30 -9.36 -9.19
C ILE A 18 1.90 -9.85 -8.84
N ALA A 19 1.74 -10.38 -7.63
CA ALA A 19 0.47 -10.72 -7.05
C ALA A 19 0.22 -9.91 -5.76
N TRP A 20 -1.05 -9.64 -5.51
CA TRP A 20 -1.53 -8.99 -4.29
C TRP A 20 -2.40 -9.96 -3.49
N PRO A 21 -2.33 -9.93 -2.16
CA PRO A 21 -3.12 -10.83 -1.33
C PRO A 21 -4.58 -10.41 -1.41
N THR A 22 -5.48 -11.39 -1.43
CA THR A 22 -6.91 -11.13 -1.20
C THR A 22 -7.13 -10.67 0.24
N GLY A 23 -8.30 -10.10 0.53
CA GLY A 23 -8.66 -9.76 1.90
C GLY A 23 -8.63 -10.97 2.84
N GLU A 24 -9.03 -12.15 2.35
CA GLU A 24 -8.97 -13.41 3.11
C GLU A 24 -7.53 -13.81 3.43
N GLN A 25 -6.63 -13.77 2.45
CA GLN A 25 -5.20 -14.04 2.66
C GLN A 25 -4.58 -13.03 3.63
N ALA A 26 -4.98 -11.77 3.55
CA ALA A 26 -4.47 -10.74 4.45
C ALA A 26 -4.91 -10.96 5.91
N MET A 27 -6.19 -11.30 6.11
CA MET A 27 -6.72 -11.61 7.44
C MET A 27 -6.11 -12.87 8.03
N GLU A 28 -5.89 -13.92 7.21
CA GLU A 28 -5.27 -15.15 7.67
C GLU A 28 -3.80 -14.91 8.05
N GLU A 29 -3.05 -14.15 7.25
CA GLU A 29 -1.67 -13.77 7.58
C GLU A 29 -1.59 -12.93 8.87
N GLU A 30 -2.51 -11.99 9.09
CA GLU A 30 -2.58 -11.23 10.36
C GLU A 30 -2.88 -12.15 11.56
N ARG A 31 -3.67 -13.21 11.35
CA ARG A 31 -4.03 -14.17 12.40
C ARG A 31 -2.91 -15.15 12.71
N THR A 32 -2.14 -15.58 11.72
CA THR A 32 -1.13 -16.64 11.85
C THR A 32 0.29 -16.12 11.98
N GLU A 33 0.56 -14.93 11.45
CA GLU A 33 1.90 -14.37 11.25
C GLU A 33 2.85 -15.36 10.54
N GLU A 34 2.31 -16.20 9.65
CA GLU A 34 3.06 -17.28 8.98
C GLU A 34 4.33 -16.75 8.29
N HIS A 35 4.23 -15.58 7.68
CA HIS A 35 5.33 -14.91 6.99
C HIS A 35 5.83 -13.70 7.78
N GLY A 36 5.82 -13.79 9.12
CA GLY A 36 6.33 -12.76 10.02
C GLY A 36 7.73 -12.26 9.63
N GLY A 37 7.84 -10.96 9.37
CA GLY A 37 9.09 -10.31 8.97
C GLY A 37 9.44 -10.40 7.47
N LEU A 38 8.65 -11.12 6.67
CA LEU A 38 8.74 -11.08 5.21
C LEU A 38 7.83 -9.99 4.63
N TYR A 39 8.29 -9.37 3.56
CA TYR A 39 7.51 -8.42 2.77
C TYR A 39 6.87 -9.04 1.53
N TRP A 40 7.43 -10.14 1.05
CA TRP A 40 6.90 -10.88 -0.09
C TRP A 40 7.31 -12.35 -0.01
N THR A 41 6.61 -13.19 -0.77
CA THR A 41 6.94 -14.60 -1.02
C THR A 41 6.75 -14.95 -2.50
N SER A 42 7.27 -16.09 -2.94
CA SER A 42 7.07 -16.60 -4.30
C SER A 42 5.92 -17.59 -4.32
N VAL A 43 4.96 -17.37 -5.23
CA VAL A 43 3.80 -18.26 -5.47
C VAL A 43 3.70 -18.57 -6.95
N LYS A 44 3.04 -19.67 -7.31
CA LYS A 44 2.79 -20.03 -8.72
C LYS A 44 1.42 -19.54 -9.17
N ASN A 45 1.31 -19.08 -10.42
CA ASN A 45 0.01 -18.86 -11.05
C ASN A 45 -0.53 -20.15 -11.71
N ASP A 46 -1.71 -20.05 -12.32
CA ASP A 46 -2.34 -21.17 -13.03
C ASP A 46 -1.50 -21.69 -14.22
N ASP A 47 -0.58 -20.87 -14.73
CA ASP A 47 0.34 -21.17 -15.83
C ASP A 47 1.73 -21.67 -15.33
N ASP A 48 1.87 -21.97 -14.04
CA ASP A 48 3.12 -22.38 -13.36
C ASP A 48 4.27 -21.35 -13.43
N GLU A 49 3.94 -20.08 -13.68
CA GLU A 49 4.86 -18.97 -13.62
C GLU A 49 5.06 -18.48 -12.18
N ASP A 50 6.31 -18.12 -11.85
CA ASP A 50 6.62 -17.55 -10.54
C ASP A 50 6.10 -16.12 -10.43
N MET A 51 5.26 -15.90 -9.44
CA MET A 51 4.77 -14.59 -9.03
C MET A 51 5.36 -14.19 -7.68
N ARG A 52 5.65 -12.90 -7.53
CA ARG A 52 5.97 -12.29 -6.25
C ARG A 52 4.67 -11.82 -5.59
N LEU A 53 4.25 -12.51 -4.53
CA LEU A 53 3.13 -12.12 -3.69
C LEU A 53 3.62 -11.20 -2.57
N TYR A 54 3.24 -9.92 -2.59
CA TYR A 54 3.51 -9.02 -1.48
C TYR A 54 2.57 -9.29 -0.31
N LEU A 55 3.09 -9.23 0.91
CA LEU A 55 2.37 -9.62 2.13
C LEU A 55 1.78 -8.40 2.85
N PRO A 56 0.75 -8.54 3.69
CA PRO A 56 0.20 -7.47 4.52
C PRO A 56 1.25 -6.68 5.31
N ASN A 57 2.30 -7.34 5.80
CA ASN A 57 3.42 -6.69 6.51
C ASN A 57 4.13 -5.62 5.67
N TYR A 58 4.20 -5.81 4.35
CA TYR A 58 4.70 -4.80 3.43
C TYR A 58 3.82 -3.56 3.45
N PHE A 59 2.49 -3.73 3.32
CA PHE A 59 1.56 -2.62 3.34
C PHE A 59 1.56 -1.88 4.67
N ASN A 60 1.64 -2.61 5.79
CA ASN A 60 1.82 -2.01 7.11
C ASN A 60 3.09 -1.15 7.15
N THR A 61 4.21 -1.66 6.63
CA THR A 61 5.47 -0.90 6.60
C THR A 61 5.38 0.36 5.74
N PHE A 62 4.71 0.28 4.59
CA PHE A 62 4.45 1.45 3.75
C PHE A 62 3.54 2.47 4.43
N ARG A 63 2.45 1.99 5.05
CA ARG A 63 1.50 2.81 5.80
C ARG A 63 2.22 3.56 6.92
N GLU A 64 2.94 2.85 7.78
CA GLU A 64 3.71 3.43 8.89
C GLU A 64 4.77 4.43 8.41
N ALA A 65 5.41 4.16 7.26
CA ALA A 65 6.39 5.07 6.67
C ALA A 65 5.77 6.39 6.14
N LEU A 66 4.50 6.34 5.73
CA LEU A 66 3.73 7.49 5.28
C LEU A 66 2.98 8.18 6.43
N TRP A 67 2.70 7.45 7.51
CA TRP A 67 1.97 7.94 8.68
C TRP A 67 2.70 9.12 9.33
N GLY A 68 2.01 10.27 9.45
CA GLY A 68 2.61 11.50 9.97
C GLY A 68 3.51 12.24 8.98
N ASN A 69 3.62 11.80 7.71
CA ASN A 69 4.32 12.55 6.67
C ASN A 69 3.43 13.69 6.14
N PRO A 70 3.75 14.97 6.41
CA PRO A 70 2.89 16.09 6.00
C PRO A 70 2.78 16.23 4.48
N LEU A 71 3.79 15.81 3.72
CA LEU A 71 3.75 15.86 2.25
C LEU A 71 2.74 14.86 1.69
N TYR A 72 2.64 13.67 2.28
CA TYR A 72 1.65 12.67 1.87
C TYR A 72 0.23 13.15 2.19
N ALA A 73 -0.03 13.59 3.42
CA ALA A 73 -1.33 14.11 3.83
C ALA A 73 -1.78 15.29 2.93
N ASN A 74 -0.88 16.23 2.66
CA ASN A 74 -1.17 17.36 1.75
C ASN A 74 -1.44 16.89 0.31
N LEU A 75 -0.68 15.92 -0.20
CA LEU A 75 -0.89 15.38 -1.54
C LEU A 75 -2.27 14.75 -1.69
N ILE A 76 -2.65 13.88 -0.76
CA ILE A 76 -3.94 13.18 -0.78
C ILE A 76 -5.10 14.18 -0.57
N GLY A 77 -4.96 15.15 0.35
CA GLY A 77 -5.97 16.21 0.53
C GLY A 77 -6.14 17.10 -0.70
N ASN A 78 -5.04 17.46 -1.39
CA ASN A 78 -5.11 18.19 -2.66
C ASN A 78 -5.80 17.36 -3.74
N ARG A 79 -5.58 16.04 -3.78
CA ARG A 79 -6.28 15.15 -4.71
C ARG A 79 -7.78 15.12 -4.44
N GLY A 80 -8.20 15.02 -3.17
CA GLY A 80 -9.60 15.12 -2.77
C GLY A 80 -10.24 16.44 -3.21
N THR A 81 -9.53 17.56 -3.05
CA THR A 81 -9.96 18.89 -3.51
C THR A 81 -10.19 18.93 -5.02
N VAL A 82 -9.26 18.37 -5.81
CA VAL A 82 -9.41 18.30 -7.27
C VAL A 82 -10.60 17.44 -7.67
N LEU A 83 -10.82 16.30 -7.01
CA LEU A 83 -11.96 15.42 -7.27
C LEU A 83 -13.29 16.12 -6.95
N GLU A 84 -13.38 16.79 -5.81
CA GLU A 84 -14.57 17.56 -5.43
C GLU A 84 -14.90 18.65 -6.46
N MET A 85 -13.88 19.34 -6.99
CA MET A 85 -14.03 20.33 -8.06
C MET A 85 -14.54 19.72 -9.38
N LEU A 86 -14.15 18.48 -9.69
CA LEU A 86 -14.64 17.75 -10.87
C LEU A 86 -16.05 17.20 -10.67
N GLY A 87 -16.46 17.00 -9.42
CA GLY A 87 -17.82 16.71 -9.00
C GLY A 87 -17.85 16.21 -7.56
N PRO A 88 -18.88 16.57 -6.77
CA PRO A 88 -19.02 16.03 -5.42
C PRO A 88 -19.25 14.51 -5.51
N GLY A 89 -18.35 13.75 -4.91
CA GLY A 89 -18.34 12.30 -4.97
C GLY A 89 -17.72 11.66 -3.74
N GLU A 90 -18.11 10.42 -3.47
CA GLU A 90 -17.66 9.61 -2.35
C GLU A 90 -16.12 9.44 -2.35
N GLU A 91 -15.50 9.35 -3.53
CA GLU A 91 -14.04 9.27 -3.70
C GLU A 91 -13.29 10.49 -3.11
N ALA A 92 -13.86 11.70 -3.21
CA ALA A 92 -13.23 12.88 -2.61
C ALA A 92 -13.23 12.81 -1.07
N LEU A 93 -14.33 12.32 -0.49
CA LEU A 93 -14.46 12.14 0.96
C LEU A 93 -13.53 11.06 1.50
N GLU A 94 -13.32 9.99 0.74
CA GLU A 94 -12.33 8.95 1.06
C GLU A 94 -10.93 9.56 1.17
N HIS A 95 -10.53 10.40 0.20
CA HIS A 95 -9.22 11.05 0.23
C HIS A 95 -9.08 12.08 1.36
N PHE A 96 -10.13 12.86 1.66
CA PHE A 96 -10.08 13.74 2.82
C PHE A 96 -9.93 12.96 4.13
N SER A 97 -10.67 11.86 4.27
CA SER A 97 -10.58 10.99 5.45
C SER A 97 -9.18 10.40 5.62
N GLU A 98 -8.57 9.93 4.53
CA GLU A 98 -7.20 9.44 4.54
C GLU A 98 -6.20 10.56 4.86
N ALA A 99 -6.34 11.74 4.26
CA ALA A 99 -5.47 12.88 4.55
C ALA A 99 -5.52 13.26 6.05
N GLU A 100 -6.70 13.26 6.66
CA GLU A 100 -6.88 13.51 8.09
C GLU A 100 -6.26 12.40 8.96
N GLU A 101 -6.43 11.14 8.58
CA GLU A 101 -5.83 9.99 9.27
C GLU A 101 -4.29 10.13 9.30
N PHE A 102 -3.69 10.43 8.16
CA PHE A 102 -2.24 10.53 8.03
C PHE A 102 -1.65 11.85 8.57
N ALA A 103 -2.49 12.88 8.84
CA ALA A 103 -2.07 14.14 9.44
C ALA A 103 -2.05 14.12 10.98
N ARG A 104 -2.70 13.15 11.65
CA ARG A 104 -2.99 13.20 13.11
C ARG A 104 -1.80 13.24 14.08
N LEU A 105 -0.55 13.25 13.62
CA LEU A 105 0.64 13.35 14.49
C LEU A 105 1.72 14.33 13.98
N SER A 106 1.41 15.24 13.06
CA SER A 106 2.33 16.32 12.63
C SER A 106 2.41 17.48 13.62
#